data_AF-A0A1M7MKD0-F1
#
_entry.id   AF-A0A1M7MKD0-F1
#
_cell.length_a   1.000
_cell.length_b   1.000
_cell.length_c   1.000
_cell.angle_alpha   90.00
_cell.angle_beta   90.00
_cell.angle_gamma   90.00
#
_symmetry.space_group_name_H-M   'P 1'
#
loop_
_entity.id
_entity.type
_entity.pdbx_description
1 polymer ?
#
loop_
_entity_poly.entity_id
_entity_poly.type
_entity_poly.pdbx_seq_one_letter_code
_entity_poly.pdbx_strand_id
1 'polypeptide(L)'
;MNSIEPGGHITTTEYDRSGNTVRELTPGNRDLALATSGPSLGLLTLLGLDAVGTADRAAQLSTSHIYSADGQNELAVFGPRHEVTLATPLQADAGGTDLPAGSEIPARLHTVTAYDQGRPTDGSATASGLPTTVTTGASVSGYSHDADTHTTTTAYDWAKALPTSTTEDPGGLNVTKTTAYDAQSRPVTTAQPKSNGTDAGTTVTTYYSATGTGACHARPEWAGLVCSTAPAGAITGGGSNPTQSPTKTTEPRTARPSPTRRMLSDGRSVTATAPATPPRPPTTPSTGPSP
;
A
#
# COMPACT_ATOMS: atom_id res chain seq x y z
N MET A 1 1.99 26.70 -9.14
CA MET A 1 1.92 26.45 -10.59
C MET A 1 0.47 26.29 -11.01
N ASN A 2 0.06 26.95 -12.09
CA ASN A 2 -1.23 26.70 -12.74
C ASN A 2 -0.95 26.02 -14.08
N SER A 3 -1.62 24.91 -14.34
CA SER A 3 -1.55 24.19 -15.62
C SER A 3 -2.92 24.17 -16.29
N ILE A 4 -2.95 24.32 -17.60
CA ILE A 4 -4.17 24.36 -18.41
C ILE A 4 -4.25 23.08 -19.23
N GLU A 5 -5.33 22.32 -19.08
CA GLU A 5 -5.64 21.19 -19.94
C GLU A 5 -6.39 21.64 -21.21
N PRO A 6 -6.30 20.91 -22.33
CA PRO A 6 -7.13 21.17 -23.50
C PRO A 6 -8.61 21.24 -23.10
N GLY A 7 -9.25 22.40 -23.31
CA GLY A 7 -10.61 22.69 -22.83
C GLY A 7 -10.70 23.84 -21.82
N GLY A 8 -9.56 24.40 -21.36
CA GLY A 8 -9.54 25.57 -20.47
C GLY A 8 -9.67 25.23 -18.98
N HIS A 9 -9.60 23.95 -18.64
CA HIS A 9 -9.61 23.43 -17.27
C HIS A 9 -8.27 23.73 -16.59
N ILE A 10 -8.31 24.37 -15.41
CA ILE A 10 -7.11 24.84 -14.70
C ILE A 10 -6.89 24.01 -13.45
N THR A 11 -5.75 23.32 -13.39
CA THR A 11 -5.23 22.71 -12.17
C THR A 11 -4.32 23.72 -11.48
N THR A 12 -4.46 23.86 -10.15
CA THR A 12 -3.59 24.70 -9.33
C THR A 12 -2.82 23.83 -8.34
N THR A 13 -1.50 23.85 -8.43
CA THR A 13 -0.58 23.15 -7.51
C THR A 13 0.27 24.17 -6.77
N GLU A 14 0.34 24.09 -5.45
CA GLU A 14 1.20 24.93 -4.62
C GLU A 14 2.33 24.10 -4.02
N TYR A 15 3.51 24.71 -3.88
CA TYR A 15 4.71 24.05 -3.38
C TYR A 15 5.27 24.80 -2.18
N ASP A 16 5.90 24.08 -1.26
CA ASP A 16 6.74 24.66 -0.22
C ASP A 16 8.11 25.11 -0.78
N ARG A 17 8.96 25.65 0.10
CA ARG A 17 10.32 26.08 -0.22
C ARG A 17 11.25 24.93 -0.66
N SER A 18 10.92 23.71 -0.29
CA SER A 18 11.67 22.48 -0.60
C SER A 18 11.22 21.86 -1.92
N GLY A 19 10.15 22.39 -2.53
CA GLY A 19 9.56 21.87 -3.76
C GLY A 19 8.51 20.77 -3.53
N ASN A 20 8.11 20.52 -2.29
CA ASN A 20 7.04 19.56 -1.98
C ASN A 20 5.68 20.16 -2.32
N THR A 21 4.79 19.37 -2.90
CA THR A 21 3.41 19.80 -3.16
C THR A 21 2.65 19.95 -1.86
N VAL A 22 2.22 21.16 -1.50
CA VAL A 22 1.45 21.42 -0.26
C VAL A 22 -0.05 21.52 -0.50
N ARG A 23 -0.48 21.80 -1.74
CA ARG A 23 -1.89 21.92 -2.08
C ARG A 23 -2.13 21.64 -3.56
N GLU A 24 -3.20 20.91 -3.86
CA GLU A 24 -3.68 20.66 -5.21
C GLU A 24 -5.18 20.92 -5.32
N LEU A 25 -5.56 21.74 -6.29
CA LEU A 25 -6.95 22.01 -6.65
C LEU A 25 -7.17 21.57 -8.09
N THR A 26 -8.00 20.54 -8.26
CA THR A 26 -8.39 20.03 -9.58
C THR A 26 -9.28 21.05 -10.30
N PRO A 27 -9.41 20.95 -11.64
CA PRO A 27 -10.27 21.85 -12.39
C PRO A 27 -11.74 21.77 -11.94
N GLY A 28 -12.27 20.57 -11.70
CA GLY A 28 -13.65 20.40 -11.23
C GLY A 28 -13.90 21.03 -9.86
N ASN A 29 -12.94 20.90 -8.95
CA ASN A 29 -13.05 21.52 -7.62
C ASN A 29 -12.86 23.03 -7.67
N ARG A 30 -12.06 23.53 -8.62
CA ARG A 30 -11.96 24.97 -8.91
C ARG A 30 -13.28 25.53 -9.42
N ASP A 31 -13.91 24.85 -10.38
CA ASP A 31 -15.21 25.25 -10.93
C ASP A 31 -16.29 25.23 -9.85
N LEU A 32 -16.30 24.20 -8.99
CA LEU A 32 -17.18 24.12 -7.83
C LEU A 32 -16.94 25.26 -6.83
N ALA A 33 -15.68 25.57 -6.51
CA ALA A 33 -15.36 26.67 -5.57
C ALA A 33 -15.83 28.04 -6.08
N LEU A 34 -15.82 28.25 -7.39
CA LEU A 34 -16.25 29.48 -8.07
C LEU A 34 -17.77 29.58 -8.27
N ALA A 35 -18.53 28.51 -7.99
CA ALA A 35 -19.96 28.49 -8.25
C ALA A 35 -20.74 29.52 -7.43
N THR A 36 -21.58 30.29 -8.11
CA THR A 36 -22.48 31.29 -7.51
C THR A 36 -23.96 31.00 -7.74
N SER A 37 -24.29 29.94 -8.49
CA SER A 37 -25.68 29.54 -8.79
C SER A 37 -25.74 28.09 -9.29
N GLY A 38 -26.97 27.58 -9.46
CA GLY A 38 -27.23 26.28 -10.07
C GLY A 38 -26.84 25.07 -9.20
N PRO A 39 -26.73 23.86 -9.80
CA PRO A 39 -26.45 22.63 -9.07
C PRO A 39 -25.16 22.66 -8.26
N SER A 40 -24.11 23.33 -8.76
CA SER A 40 -22.85 23.47 -8.04
C SER A 40 -22.97 24.32 -6.77
N LEU A 41 -23.83 25.35 -6.76
CA LEU A 41 -24.15 26.06 -5.52
C LEU A 41 -24.93 25.16 -4.56
N GLY A 42 -25.86 24.36 -5.05
CA GLY A 42 -26.56 23.36 -4.24
C GLY A 42 -25.60 22.36 -3.59
N LEU A 43 -24.58 21.90 -4.32
CA LEU A 43 -23.52 21.06 -3.79
C LEU A 43 -22.67 21.80 -2.74
N LEU A 44 -22.32 23.07 -2.95
CA LEU A 44 -21.64 23.86 -1.92
C LEU A 44 -22.48 23.98 -0.65
N THR A 45 -23.79 24.17 -0.75
CA THR A 45 -24.70 24.20 0.42
C THR A 45 -24.72 22.85 1.14
N LEU A 46 -24.81 21.74 0.39
CA LEU A 46 -24.76 20.39 0.95
C LEU A 46 -23.44 20.12 1.70
N LEU A 47 -22.33 20.65 1.18
CA LEU A 47 -21.02 20.56 1.82
C LEU A 47 -20.81 21.58 2.95
N GLY A 48 -21.78 22.46 3.23
CA GLY A 48 -21.65 23.54 4.21
C GLY A 48 -20.58 24.58 3.84
N LEU A 49 -20.43 24.86 2.55
CA LEU A 49 -19.42 25.76 1.97
C LEU A 49 -20.04 26.98 1.26
N ASP A 50 -21.36 27.12 1.24
CA ASP A 50 -22.07 28.21 0.56
C ASP A 50 -21.90 29.57 1.25
N ALA A 51 -21.81 29.60 2.58
CA ALA A 51 -21.64 30.85 3.33
C ALA A 51 -20.18 31.33 3.45
N VAL A 52 -19.19 30.53 3.01
CA VAL A 52 -17.77 30.89 3.10
C VAL A 52 -17.23 31.47 1.79
N GLY A 53 -16.16 32.24 1.86
CA GLY A 53 -15.56 32.89 0.70
C GLY A 53 -14.95 31.88 -0.28
N THR A 54 -14.84 32.26 -1.56
CA THR A 54 -14.28 31.41 -2.63
C THR A 54 -12.90 30.83 -2.29
N ALA A 55 -12.04 31.58 -1.61
CA ALA A 55 -10.73 31.09 -1.18
C ALA A 55 -10.84 29.94 -0.17
N ASP A 56 -11.75 30.06 0.80
CA ASP A 56 -12.00 29.02 1.80
C ASP A 56 -12.68 27.80 1.17
N ARG A 57 -13.61 28.00 0.24
CA ARG A 57 -14.19 26.91 -0.57
C ARG A 57 -13.10 26.15 -1.31
N ALA A 58 -12.22 26.86 -2.01
CA ALA A 58 -11.12 26.27 -2.73
C ALA A 58 -10.18 25.51 -1.79
N ALA A 59 -9.86 26.05 -0.60
CA ALA A 59 -9.04 25.36 0.39
C ALA A 59 -9.68 24.04 0.88
N GLN A 60 -10.98 24.04 1.16
CA GLN A 60 -11.72 22.85 1.60
C GLN A 60 -11.89 21.80 0.50
N LEU A 61 -11.95 22.23 -0.77
CA LEU A 61 -12.05 21.37 -1.95
C LEU A 61 -10.68 20.98 -2.53
N SER A 62 -9.58 21.40 -1.90
CA SER A 62 -8.24 21.00 -2.30
C SER A 62 -7.81 19.70 -1.60
N THR A 63 -6.91 18.98 -2.23
CA THR A 63 -5.99 18.10 -1.51
C THR A 63 -4.91 18.97 -0.86
N SER A 64 -4.59 18.75 0.40
CA SER A 64 -3.55 19.50 1.12
C SER A 64 -2.63 18.56 1.89
N HIS A 65 -1.34 18.86 1.88
CA HIS A 65 -0.28 18.02 2.43
C HIS A 65 0.47 18.79 3.52
N ILE A 66 0.75 18.12 4.63
CA ILE A 66 1.46 18.66 5.79
C ILE A 66 2.75 17.86 5.93
N TYR A 67 3.89 18.54 5.79
CA TYR A 67 5.21 17.93 5.92
C TYR A 67 5.85 18.26 7.27
N SER A 68 6.84 17.47 7.65
CA SER A 68 7.75 17.75 8.76
C SER A 68 8.52 19.05 8.56
N ALA A 69 9.07 19.62 9.63
CA ALA A 69 9.75 20.92 9.59
C ALA A 69 10.98 20.94 8.65
N ASP A 70 11.60 19.79 8.43
CA ASP A 70 12.70 19.57 7.48
C ASP A 70 12.22 19.27 6.05
N GLY A 71 10.91 19.14 5.85
CA GLY A 71 10.25 18.87 4.55
C GLY A 71 10.49 17.46 4.01
N GLN A 72 10.95 16.51 4.83
CA GLN A 72 11.29 15.16 4.36
C GLN A 72 10.12 14.18 4.45
N ASN A 73 9.30 14.27 5.51
CA ASN A 73 8.24 13.32 5.81
C ASN A 73 6.87 13.98 5.69
N GLU A 74 5.93 13.32 5.01
CA GLU A 74 4.55 13.77 4.92
C GLU A 74 3.75 13.28 6.13
N LEU A 75 3.48 14.20 7.07
CA LEU A 75 2.84 13.89 8.34
C LEU A 75 1.32 13.72 8.21
N ALA A 76 0.69 14.49 7.32
CA ALA A 76 -0.74 14.37 7.09
C ALA A 76 -1.15 14.80 5.68
N VAL A 77 -2.23 14.21 5.17
CA VAL A 77 -2.89 14.60 3.92
C VAL A 77 -4.39 14.72 4.17
N PHE A 78 -4.97 15.82 3.73
CA PHE A 78 -6.43 15.99 3.68
C PHE A 78 -6.88 16.00 2.22
N GLY A 79 -7.86 15.17 1.87
CA GLY A 79 -8.50 15.18 0.56
C GLY A 79 -9.56 16.30 0.44
N PRO A 80 -10.16 16.47 -0.75
CA PRO A 80 -11.28 17.37 -0.97
C PRO A 80 -12.50 17.03 -0.10
N ARG A 81 -13.20 18.04 0.39
CA ARG A 81 -14.45 17.86 1.12
C ARG A 81 -15.54 17.30 0.22
N HIS A 82 -16.19 16.24 0.68
CA HIS A 82 -17.30 15.59 0.00
C HIS A 82 -18.26 15.00 1.04
N GLU A 83 -19.44 14.57 0.58
CA GLU A 83 -20.42 13.92 1.44
C GLU A 83 -20.04 12.45 1.66
N VAL A 84 -20.14 12.00 2.90
CA VAL A 84 -19.88 10.61 3.31
C VAL A 84 -20.99 10.14 4.23
N THR A 85 -21.19 8.82 4.28
CA THR A 85 -22.04 8.18 5.28
C THR A 85 -21.17 7.53 6.34
N LEU A 86 -21.36 7.90 7.61
CA LEU A 86 -20.60 7.32 8.72
C LEU A 86 -20.93 5.84 8.92
N ALA A 87 -19.92 4.98 9.02
CA ALA A 87 -20.10 3.56 9.33
C ALA A 87 -20.24 3.31 10.83
N THR A 88 -19.61 4.16 11.66
CA THR A 88 -19.63 4.09 13.12
C THR A 88 -20.08 5.43 13.72
N PRO A 89 -20.61 5.44 14.97
CA PRO A 89 -20.96 6.68 15.62
C PRO A 89 -19.70 7.54 15.86
N LEU A 90 -19.78 8.84 15.54
CA LEU A 90 -18.75 9.81 15.88
C LEU A 90 -19.17 10.55 17.16
N GLN A 91 -18.36 10.42 18.20
CA GLN A 91 -18.61 11.09 19.47
C GLN A 91 -18.14 12.53 19.39
N ALA A 92 -18.94 13.45 19.90
CA ALA A 92 -18.51 14.83 19.97
C ALA A 92 -17.55 15.07 21.14
N ASP A 93 -16.78 16.14 21.03
CA ASP A 93 -16.07 16.68 22.19
C ASP A 93 -17.07 17.16 23.26
N ALA A 94 -16.57 17.41 24.48
CA ALA A 94 -17.40 17.84 25.60
C ALA A 94 -18.28 19.05 25.23
N GLY A 95 -19.61 18.84 25.24
CA GLY A 95 -20.60 19.87 24.92
C GLY A 95 -21.08 19.91 23.47
N GLY A 96 -20.62 19.00 22.60
CA GLY A 96 -21.15 18.80 21.26
C GLY A 96 -22.25 17.75 21.17
N THR A 97 -22.68 17.45 19.93
CA THR A 97 -23.73 16.46 19.63
C THR A 97 -23.13 15.29 18.90
N ASP A 98 -23.29 14.07 19.42
CA ASP A 98 -22.82 12.87 18.73
C ASP A 98 -23.53 12.67 17.38
N LEU A 99 -22.80 12.14 16.40
CA LEU A 99 -23.36 11.69 15.14
C LEU A 99 -23.53 10.17 15.16
N PRO A 100 -24.75 9.66 14.95
CA PRO A 100 -24.96 8.22 14.86
C PRO A 100 -24.35 7.64 13.57
N ALA A 101 -24.09 6.33 13.58
CA ALA A 101 -23.82 5.59 12.35
C ALA A 101 -24.98 5.76 11.35
N GLY A 102 -24.66 5.83 10.05
CA GLY A 102 -25.59 6.13 8.98
C GLY A 102 -25.83 7.62 8.74
N SER A 103 -25.22 8.51 9.52
CA SER A 103 -25.31 9.96 9.26
C SER A 103 -24.61 10.32 7.95
N GLU A 104 -25.32 11.04 7.08
CA GLU A 104 -24.76 11.66 5.88
C GLU A 104 -24.24 13.05 6.22
N ILE A 105 -22.92 13.23 6.10
CA ILE A 105 -22.26 14.46 6.51
C ILE A 105 -21.10 14.84 5.57
N PRO A 106 -20.77 16.13 5.47
CA PRO A 106 -19.62 16.57 4.68
C PRO A 106 -18.31 16.46 5.46
N ALA A 107 -17.42 15.58 5.01
CA ALA A 107 -16.13 15.27 5.61
C ALA A 107 -14.98 15.35 4.59
N ARG A 108 -13.74 15.27 5.07
CA ARG A 108 -12.53 15.13 4.26
C ARG A 108 -11.86 13.81 4.59
N LEU A 109 -11.38 13.08 3.60
CA LEU A 109 -10.44 11.99 3.88
C LEU A 109 -9.20 12.60 4.54
N HIS A 110 -8.79 12.06 5.68
CA HIS A 110 -7.59 12.49 6.38
C HIS A 110 -6.70 11.28 6.61
N THR A 111 -5.45 11.39 6.18
CA THR A 111 -4.41 10.38 6.38
C THR A 111 -3.34 11.00 7.26
N VAL A 112 -3.01 10.35 8.37
CA VAL A 112 -1.90 10.72 9.26
C VAL A 112 -0.85 9.64 9.20
N THR A 113 0.41 10.03 9.01
CA THR A 113 1.54 9.10 8.97
C THR A 113 2.54 9.43 10.08
N ALA A 114 2.81 8.45 10.94
CA ALA A 114 3.92 8.48 11.86
C ALA A 114 5.08 7.63 11.31
N TYR A 115 6.29 8.13 11.53
CA TYR A 115 7.52 7.55 11.01
C TYR A 115 8.46 7.12 12.13
N ASP A 116 9.30 6.13 11.85
CA ASP A 116 10.43 5.72 12.70
C ASP A 116 10.09 5.40 14.17
N GLN A 117 8.84 5.06 14.47
CA GLN A 117 8.47 4.63 15.82
C GLN A 117 9.19 3.33 16.18
N GLY A 118 9.89 3.33 17.30
CA GLY A 118 10.68 2.17 17.75
C GLY A 118 11.99 1.96 16.98
N ARG A 119 12.43 2.92 16.16
CA ARG A 119 13.73 2.87 15.49
C ARG A 119 14.88 2.91 16.51
N PRO A 120 15.83 1.96 16.48
CA PRO A 120 17.02 1.99 17.33
C PRO A 120 17.86 3.25 17.12
N THR A 121 18.42 3.77 18.21
CA THR A 121 19.28 4.97 18.23
C THR A 121 20.77 4.65 18.42
N ASP A 122 21.11 3.37 18.54
CA ASP A 122 22.47 2.85 18.74
C ASP A 122 23.30 2.75 17.45
N GLY A 123 22.75 3.23 16.32
CA GLY A 123 23.40 3.18 15.01
C GLY A 123 23.19 1.87 14.24
N SER A 124 22.43 0.91 14.78
CA SER A 124 22.11 -0.35 14.08
C SER A 124 21.12 -0.21 12.92
N ALA A 125 20.36 0.89 12.88
CA ALA A 125 19.36 1.15 11.85
C ALA A 125 19.99 1.68 10.54
N THR A 126 19.76 0.99 9.42
CA THR A 126 20.33 1.34 8.10
C THR A 126 19.46 2.30 7.27
N ALA A 127 18.23 2.57 7.73
CA ALA A 127 17.29 3.50 7.10
C ALA A 127 16.61 4.40 8.15
N SER A 128 15.97 5.47 7.68
CA SER A 128 15.11 6.39 8.43
C SER A 128 14.02 6.94 7.51
N GLY A 129 13.01 7.59 8.05
CA GLY A 129 11.84 8.06 7.29
C GLY A 129 10.95 6.92 6.85
N LEU A 130 10.92 5.80 7.57
CA LEU A 130 10.04 4.68 7.25
C LEU A 130 8.68 4.86 7.96
N PRO A 131 7.55 4.76 7.24
CA PRO A 131 6.23 4.89 7.84
C PRO A 131 5.94 3.69 8.74
N THR A 132 5.75 3.94 10.03
CA THR A 132 5.49 2.90 11.04
C THR A 132 4.02 2.81 11.42
N THR A 133 3.28 3.92 11.34
CA THR A 133 1.82 3.93 11.54
C THR A 133 1.19 4.84 10.50
N VAL A 134 0.16 4.35 9.82
CA VAL A 134 -0.69 5.14 8.93
C VAL A 134 -2.12 5.00 9.44
N THR A 135 -2.76 6.12 9.73
CA THR A 135 -4.17 6.17 10.12
C THR A 135 -4.94 6.95 9.07
N THR A 136 -5.97 6.35 8.49
CA THR A 136 -6.89 7.00 7.56
C THR A 136 -8.27 7.09 8.18
N GLY A 137 -8.95 8.22 8.07
CA GLY A 137 -10.31 8.40 8.57
C GLY A 137 -11.04 9.54 7.90
N ALA A 138 -12.29 9.76 8.30
CA ALA A 138 -13.10 10.89 7.88
C ALA A 138 -12.96 12.05 8.87
N SER A 139 -12.26 13.11 8.47
CA SER A 139 -12.15 14.34 9.25
C SER A 139 -13.42 15.18 9.09
N VAL A 140 -14.13 15.34 10.20
CA VAL A 140 -15.40 16.07 10.26
C VAL A 140 -15.18 17.41 10.94
N SER A 141 -15.58 18.48 10.27
CA SER A 141 -15.46 19.83 10.84
C SER A 141 -16.22 19.92 12.17
N GLY A 142 -15.55 20.42 13.21
CA GLY A 142 -16.13 20.56 14.55
C GLY A 142 -15.86 19.37 15.49
N TYR A 143 -15.11 18.36 15.04
CA TYR A 143 -14.69 17.22 15.86
C TYR A 143 -13.17 17.20 15.98
N SER A 144 -12.66 16.85 17.16
CA SER A 144 -11.22 16.75 17.45
C SER A 144 -10.53 15.52 16.84
N HIS A 145 -11.29 14.52 16.40
CA HIS A 145 -10.80 13.24 15.92
C HIS A 145 -11.56 12.80 14.67
N ASP A 146 -10.92 11.96 13.88
CA ASP A 146 -11.51 11.41 12.67
C ASP A 146 -12.52 10.30 13.00
N ALA A 147 -13.58 10.21 12.20
CA ALA A 147 -14.49 9.09 12.20
C ALA A 147 -13.97 7.93 11.35
N ASP A 148 -14.51 6.72 11.59
CA ASP A 148 -14.27 5.53 10.76
C ASP A 148 -12.79 5.25 10.48
N THR A 149 -11.96 5.41 11.52
CA THR A 149 -10.51 5.29 11.39
C THR A 149 -10.09 3.85 11.06
N HIS A 150 -9.21 3.71 10.09
CA HIS A 150 -8.47 2.51 9.79
C HIS A 150 -6.98 2.76 10.04
N THR A 151 -6.37 1.94 10.90
CA THR A 151 -4.95 2.07 11.23
C THR A 151 -4.16 0.88 10.70
N THR A 152 -3.07 1.17 10.00
CA THR A 152 -2.07 0.19 9.60
C THR A 152 -0.78 0.48 10.34
N THR A 153 -0.26 -0.51 11.07
CA THR A 153 1.07 -0.43 11.70
C THR A 153 2.04 -1.37 11.00
N THR A 154 3.27 -0.92 10.83
CA THR A 154 4.35 -1.72 10.22
C THR A 154 5.55 -1.74 11.15
N ALA A 155 5.96 -2.95 11.54
CA ALA A 155 7.20 -3.19 12.25
C ALA A 155 8.32 -3.50 11.25
N TYR A 156 9.54 -3.07 11.57
CA TYR A 156 10.71 -3.22 10.69
C TYR A 156 11.85 -3.95 11.37
N ASP A 157 12.55 -4.77 10.59
CA ASP A 157 13.96 -5.09 10.82
C ASP A 157 14.78 -3.86 10.36
N TRP A 158 15.11 -3.00 11.31
CA TRP A 158 15.81 -1.74 11.05
C TRP A 158 17.22 -1.93 10.48
N ALA A 159 17.87 -3.08 10.71
CA ALA A 159 19.19 -3.37 10.16
C ALA A 159 19.13 -3.78 8.68
N LYS A 160 17.96 -4.24 8.20
CA LYS A 160 17.72 -4.57 6.79
C LYS A 160 16.82 -3.57 6.07
N ALA A 161 16.20 -2.64 6.82
CA ALA A 161 15.13 -1.77 6.35
C ALA A 161 13.96 -2.53 5.71
N LEU A 162 13.60 -3.69 6.29
CA LEU A 162 12.56 -4.57 5.76
C LEU A 162 11.37 -4.70 6.73
N PRO A 163 10.12 -4.66 6.25
CA PRO A 163 8.95 -4.82 7.10
C PRO A 163 8.80 -6.28 7.57
N THR A 164 8.79 -6.50 8.88
CA THR A 164 8.66 -7.84 9.48
C THR A 164 7.23 -8.17 9.88
N SER A 165 6.39 -7.16 10.12
CA SER A 165 4.99 -7.33 10.43
C SER A 165 4.19 -6.15 9.92
N THR A 166 3.00 -6.42 9.41
CA THR A 166 1.99 -5.39 9.11
C THR A 166 0.70 -5.80 9.80
N THR A 167 0.15 -4.88 10.60
CA THR A 167 -1.12 -5.07 11.30
C THR A 167 -2.11 -4.02 10.83
N GLU A 168 -3.18 -4.49 10.20
CA GLU A 168 -4.34 -3.66 9.84
C GLU A 168 -5.40 -3.80 10.93
N ASP A 169 -5.87 -2.68 11.46
CA ASP A 169 -6.87 -2.65 12.52
C ASP A 169 -8.19 -2.00 12.08
N PRO A 170 -8.95 -2.62 11.15
CA PRO A 170 -10.32 -2.20 10.87
C PRO A 170 -11.22 -2.60 12.04
N GLY A 171 -11.67 -1.62 12.84
CA GLY A 171 -12.63 -1.86 13.91
C GLY A 171 -12.15 -2.80 15.02
N GLY A 172 -10.85 -2.81 15.33
CA GLY A 172 -10.28 -3.61 16.42
C GLY A 172 -9.88 -5.05 16.06
N LEU A 173 -9.99 -5.44 14.78
CA LEU A 173 -9.72 -6.80 14.32
C LEU A 173 -8.23 -7.21 14.35
N ASN A 174 -7.30 -6.27 14.38
CA ASN A 174 -5.85 -6.52 14.50
C ASN A 174 -5.32 -7.61 13.53
N VAL A 175 -5.66 -7.49 12.25
CA VAL A 175 -5.30 -8.43 11.19
C VAL A 175 -3.81 -8.31 10.90
N THR A 176 -3.03 -9.26 11.43
CA THR A 176 -1.57 -9.20 11.40
C THR A 176 -0.98 -10.21 10.43
N LYS A 177 -0.10 -9.76 9.54
CA LYS A 177 0.72 -10.60 8.66
C LYS A 177 2.19 -10.41 9.03
N THR A 178 2.94 -11.49 9.16
CA THR A 178 4.38 -11.44 9.48
C THR A 178 5.22 -12.02 8.36
N THR A 179 6.44 -11.51 8.20
CA THR A 179 7.44 -12.00 7.24
C THR A 179 8.79 -12.07 7.92
N ALA A 180 9.47 -13.22 7.81
CA ALA A 180 10.87 -13.35 8.20
C ALA A 180 11.77 -13.41 6.96
N TYR A 181 12.99 -12.92 7.12
CA TYR A 181 13.97 -12.82 6.04
C TYR A 181 15.25 -13.56 6.37
N ASP A 182 15.93 -14.08 5.35
CA ASP A 182 17.28 -14.62 5.50
C ASP A 182 18.35 -13.52 5.56
N ALA A 183 19.62 -13.94 5.65
CA ALA A 183 20.78 -13.05 5.68
C ALA A 183 20.96 -12.26 4.38
N GLN A 184 20.34 -12.69 3.27
CA GLN A 184 20.33 -12.01 1.99
C GLN A 184 19.08 -11.13 1.81
N SER A 185 18.32 -10.88 2.88
CA SER A 185 17.12 -10.04 2.86
C SER A 185 15.99 -10.60 1.98
N ARG A 186 15.93 -11.92 1.80
CA ARG A 186 14.87 -12.61 1.04
C ARG A 186 13.84 -13.24 1.98
N PRO A 187 12.54 -13.18 1.67
CA PRO A 187 11.50 -13.71 2.55
C PRO A 187 11.58 -15.24 2.64
N VAL A 188 11.77 -15.77 3.84
CA VAL A 188 11.83 -17.23 4.10
C VAL A 188 10.55 -17.76 4.70
N THR A 189 9.82 -16.94 5.45
CA THR A 189 8.50 -17.30 5.98
C THR A 189 7.55 -16.14 5.86
N THR A 190 6.27 -16.44 5.60
CA THR A 190 5.18 -15.49 5.66
C THR A 190 4.01 -16.12 6.38
N ALA A 191 3.64 -15.58 7.54
CA ALA A 191 2.49 -16.06 8.31
C ALA A 191 1.26 -15.20 8.01
N GLN A 192 0.16 -15.85 7.65
CA GLN A 192 -1.13 -15.19 7.50
C GLN A 192 -1.73 -14.82 8.86
N PRO A 193 -2.73 -13.92 8.89
CA PRO A 193 -3.47 -13.62 10.12
C PRO A 193 -3.93 -14.89 10.84
N LYS A 194 -3.76 -14.88 12.17
CA LYS A 194 -4.04 -16.00 13.10
C LYS A 194 -3.12 -17.22 12.97
N SER A 195 -2.13 -17.21 12.09
CA SER A 195 -1.12 -18.27 12.03
C SER A 195 -0.13 -18.16 13.19
N ASN A 196 0.31 -19.30 13.71
CA ASN A 196 1.32 -19.41 14.78
C ASN A 196 2.77 -19.51 14.26
N GLY A 197 2.99 -19.40 12.94
CA GLY A 197 4.32 -19.50 12.33
C GLY A 197 4.77 -20.92 11.95
N THR A 198 4.07 -21.95 12.42
CA THR A 198 4.40 -23.38 12.20
C THR A 198 3.23 -24.20 11.66
N ASP A 199 2.11 -23.55 11.37
CA ASP A 199 0.90 -24.18 10.84
C ASP A 199 0.75 -24.02 9.32
N ALA A 200 -0.34 -24.55 8.76
CA ALA A 200 -0.63 -24.45 7.33
C ALA A 200 -0.91 -23.01 6.83
N GLY A 201 -1.17 -22.06 7.73
CA GLY A 201 -1.34 -20.63 7.45
C GLY A 201 -0.01 -19.90 7.29
N THR A 202 1.13 -20.53 7.58
CA THR A 202 2.45 -20.01 7.27
C THR A 202 2.99 -20.64 6.00
N THR A 203 3.48 -19.81 5.07
CA THR A 203 4.21 -20.25 3.88
C THR A 203 5.70 -20.15 4.13
N VAL A 204 6.43 -21.24 3.88
CA VAL A 204 7.90 -21.31 3.89
C VAL A 204 8.39 -21.27 2.46
N THR A 205 9.36 -20.40 2.18
CA THR A 205 10.04 -20.27 0.89
C THR A 205 11.47 -20.76 1.04
N THR A 206 11.83 -21.80 0.28
CA THR A 206 13.21 -22.30 0.21
C THR A 206 13.85 -21.82 -1.08
N TYR A 207 15.08 -21.33 -0.99
CA TYR A 207 15.86 -20.86 -2.13
C TYR A 207 16.93 -21.87 -2.53
N TYR A 208 17.28 -21.88 -3.82
CA TYR A 208 18.41 -22.64 -4.31
C TYR A 208 19.73 -22.09 -3.75
N SER A 209 20.68 -22.99 -3.51
CA SER A 209 22.04 -22.66 -3.08
C SER A 209 23.08 -23.33 -3.98
N ALA A 210 24.23 -22.66 -4.11
CA ALA A 210 25.34 -23.11 -4.95
C ALA A 210 26.06 -24.35 -4.41
N THR A 211 25.94 -24.60 -3.11
CA THR A 211 26.69 -25.62 -2.37
C THR A 211 25.75 -26.45 -1.49
N GLY A 212 26.27 -27.50 -0.84
CA GLY A 212 25.50 -28.38 0.05
C GLY A 212 24.90 -29.59 -0.66
N THR A 213 23.98 -30.30 0.02
CA THR A 213 23.37 -31.55 -0.45
C THR A 213 21.85 -31.48 -0.34
N GLY A 214 21.11 -31.89 -1.37
CA GLY A 214 19.64 -31.91 -1.38
C GLY A 214 19.03 -31.29 -2.64
N ALA A 215 17.70 -31.34 -2.77
CA ALA A 215 16.99 -30.93 -4.01
C ALA A 215 17.18 -29.44 -4.36
N CYS A 216 17.34 -28.57 -3.36
CA CYS A 216 17.57 -27.13 -3.51
C CYS A 216 19.05 -26.72 -3.34
N HIS A 217 19.98 -27.69 -3.32
CA HIS A 217 21.40 -27.45 -3.06
C HIS A 217 22.26 -27.92 -4.24
N ALA A 218 23.53 -27.52 -4.24
CA ALA A 218 24.49 -27.82 -5.31
C ALA A 218 23.98 -27.43 -6.72
N ARG A 219 23.25 -26.30 -6.79
CA ARG A 219 22.74 -25.69 -8.02
C ARG A 219 23.32 -24.28 -8.17
N PRO A 220 24.63 -24.13 -8.42
CA PRO A 220 25.24 -22.81 -8.59
C PRO A 220 24.56 -21.98 -9.68
N GLU A 221 24.07 -22.63 -10.73
CA GLU A 221 23.35 -22.01 -11.83
C GLU A 221 22.00 -21.37 -11.42
N TRP A 222 21.42 -21.79 -10.30
CA TRP A 222 20.12 -21.31 -9.79
C TRP A 222 20.22 -20.68 -8.42
N ALA A 223 21.42 -20.58 -7.84
CA ALA A 223 21.63 -20.00 -6.52
C ALA A 223 20.99 -18.63 -6.42
N GLY A 224 20.15 -18.42 -5.39
CA GLY A 224 19.39 -17.19 -5.25
C GLY A 224 17.91 -17.32 -5.62
N LEU A 225 17.56 -18.21 -6.54
CA LEU A 225 16.19 -18.38 -7.05
C LEU A 225 15.32 -19.19 -6.09
N VAL A 226 13.99 -18.98 -6.15
CA VAL A 226 13.03 -19.78 -5.37
C VAL A 226 13.08 -21.22 -5.85
N CYS A 227 13.34 -22.14 -4.93
CA CYS A 227 13.32 -23.58 -5.18
C CYS A 227 11.94 -24.15 -4.89
N SER A 228 11.37 -23.83 -3.72
CA SER A 228 10.07 -24.34 -3.33
C SER A 228 9.31 -23.41 -2.40
N THR A 229 7.99 -23.55 -2.41
CA THR A 229 7.08 -22.96 -1.44
C THR A 229 6.16 -24.04 -0.89
N ALA A 230 6.03 -24.08 0.44
CA ALA A 230 5.21 -25.07 1.14
C ALA A 230 4.60 -24.46 2.41
N PRO A 231 3.46 -24.97 2.89
CA PRO A 231 2.99 -24.66 4.23
C PRO A 231 3.99 -25.11 5.30
N ALA A 232 4.10 -24.37 6.41
CA ALA A 232 4.99 -24.71 7.52
C ALA A 232 4.50 -25.93 8.32
N GLY A 233 3.20 -26.24 8.25
CA GLY A 233 2.60 -27.35 8.96
C GLY A 233 1.35 -27.94 8.30
N ALA A 234 0.78 -28.94 8.96
CA ALA A 234 -0.43 -29.62 8.51
C ALA A 234 -1.69 -28.74 8.63
N ILE A 235 -2.69 -29.03 7.80
CA ILE A 235 -4.02 -28.43 7.88
C ILE A 235 -4.74 -29.05 9.08
N THR A 236 -5.12 -28.22 10.05
CA THR A 236 -5.94 -28.61 11.20
C THR A 236 -7.39 -28.14 11.02
N GLY A 237 -8.37 -28.95 11.45
CA GLY A 237 -9.80 -28.58 11.37
C GLY A 237 -10.48 -28.82 10.01
N GLY A 238 -9.82 -29.49 9.06
CA GLY A 238 -10.34 -29.75 7.72
C GLY A 238 -11.36 -30.90 7.60
N GLY A 239 -11.72 -31.57 8.70
CA GLY A 239 -12.60 -32.74 8.68
C GLY A 239 -12.00 -33.87 7.84
N SER A 240 -12.77 -34.39 6.88
CA SER A 240 -12.35 -35.48 5.98
C SER A 240 -11.44 -35.06 4.83
N ASN A 241 -11.07 -33.77 4.75
CA ASN A 241 -10.17 -33.27 3.71
C ASN A 241 -8.70 -33.65 3.99
N PRO A 242 -7.82 -33.65 2.95
CA PRO A 242 -6.40 -33.92 3.14
C PRO A 242 -5.76 -33.00 4.18
N THR A 243 -4.89 -33.56 5.02
CA THR A 243 -4.20 -32.84 6.11
C THR A 243 -2.92 -32.14 5.64
N GLN A 244 -2.54 -32.29 4.37
CA GLN A 244 -1.36 -31.66 3.78
C GLN A 244 -1.75 -30.81 2.57
N SER A 245 -1.16 -29.61 2.48
CA SER A 245 -1.27 -28.77 1.29
C SER A 245 -0.05 -28.97 0.37
N PRO A 246 -0.23 -28.88 -0.95
CA PRO A 246 0.81 -29.24 -1.91
C PRO A 246 2.02 -28.30 -1.81
N THR A 247 3.22 -28.91 -1.86
CA THR A 247 4.47 -28.18 -2.07
C THR A 247 4.63 -27.84 -3.55
N LYS A 248 4.85 -26.56 -3.86
CA LYS A 248 5.22 -26.12 -5.21
C LYS A 248 6.73 -26.09 -5.29
N THR A 249 7.29 -26.77 -6.29
CA THR A 249 8.73 -26.70 -6.62
C THR A 249 8.88 -26.02 -7.96
N THR A 250 9.79 -25.05 -8.06
CA THR A 250 10.06 -24.28 -9.26
C THR A 250 11.45 -24.63 -9.75
N GLU A 251 11.54 -25.35 -10.87
CA GLU A 251 12.81 -25.60 -11.55
C GLU A 251 12.99 -24.57 -12.68
N PRO A 252 14.04 -23.73 -12.66
CA PRO A 252 14.31 -22.79 -13.73
C PRO A 252 14.63 -23.55 -15.02
N ARG A 253 13.96 -23.21 -16.13
CA ARG A 253 14.20 -23.87 -17.41
C ARG A 253 15.60 -23.52 -17.92
N THR A 254 16.55 -24.43 -17.77
CA THR A 254 17.76 -24.47 -18.61
C THR A 254 17.32 -24.81 -20.04
N ALA A 255 17.80 -24.07 -21.04
CA ALA A 255 17.47 -24.30 -22.45
C ALA A 255 17.68 -25.79 -22.84
N ARG A 256 16.58 -26.52 -23.06
CA ARG A 256 16.57 -27.82 -23.73
C ARG A 256 15.29 -27.94 -24.59
N PRO A 257 15.34 -28.64 -25.75
CA PRO A 257 14.30 -28.60 -26.75
C PRO A 257 13.08 -29.44 -26.32
N SER A 258 11.90 -28.84 -26.43
CA SER A 258 10.54 -29.39 -26.39
C SER A 258 10.09 -30.22 -25.15
N PRO A 259 8.88 -29.99 -24.60
CA PRO A 259 8.42 -30.64 -23.38
C PRO A 259 7.91 -32.08 -23.63
N THR A 260 8.37 -33.04 -22.84
CA THR A 260 7.67 -34.32 -22.63
C THR A 260 7.00 -34.28 -21.26
N ARG A 261 5.66 -34.42 -21.22
CA ARG A 261 4.85 -34.41 -20.00
C ARG A 261 5.08 -35.70 -19.21
N ARG A 262 5.66 -35.61 -18.02
CA ARG A 262 5.66 -36.70 -17.02
C ARG A 262 4.84 -36.24 -15.81
N MET A 263 3.68 -36.86 -15.58
CA MET A 263 2.97 -36.76 -14.31
C MET A 263 3.58 -37.80 -13.36
N LEU A 264 4.08 -37.38 -12.21
CA LEU A 264 4.37 -38.29 -11.09
C LEU A 264 3.13 -38.37 -10.19
N SER A 265 2.83 -39.57 -9.72
CA SER A 265 1.63 -39.99 -8.99
C SER A 265 1.53 -39.51 -7.52
N ASP A 266 2.41 -38.62 -7.06
CA ASP A 266 2.56 -38.30 -5.63
C ASP A 266 2.03 -36.90 -5.23
N GLY A 267 1.04 -36.36 -5.96
CA GLY A 267 0.41 -35.07 -5.59
C GLY A 267 1.30 -33.82 -5.72
N ARG A 268 2.51 -33.94 -6.30
CA ARG A 268 3.38 -32.80 -6.64
C ARG A 268 2.98 -32.19 -7.97
N SER A 269 2.72 -30.89 -7.99
CA SER A 269 2.60 -30.11 -9.23
C SER A 269 3.92 -29.37 -9.47
N VAL A 270 4.55 -29.65 -10.61
CA VAL A 270 5.74 -28.92 -11.08
C VAL A 270 5.27 -27.91 -12.13
N THR A 271 5.47 -26.62 -11.86
CA THR A 271 5.21 -25.56 -12.83
C THR A 271 6.55 -25.04 -13.35
N ALA A 272 6.82 -25.27 -14.62
CA ALA A 272 7.99 -24.71 -15.31
C ALA A 272 7.61 -23.36 -15.92
N THR A 273 8.19 -22.27 -15.41
CA THR A 273 8.00 -20.92 -15.98
C THR A 273 9.10 -20.66 -17.00
N ALA A 274 8.73 -20.29 -18.23
CA ALA A 274 9.67 -19.82 -19.24
C ALA A 274 10.12 -18.38 -18.91
N PRO A 275 11.39 -18.00 -19.13
CA PRO A 275 11.79 -16.61 -19.00
C PRO A 275 11.03 -15.76 -20.03
N ALA A 276 10.48 -14.63 -19.59
CA ALA A 276 9.91 -13.63 -20.49
C ALA A 276 11.01 -13.10 -21.41
N THR A 277 10.80 -13.19 -22.72
CA THR A 277 11.66 -12.54 -23.70
C THR A 277 11.60 -11.03 -23.45
N PRO A 278 12.74 -10.31 -23.27
CA PRO A 278 12.71 -8.87 -23.25
C PRO A 278 12.15 -8.37 -24.60
N PRO A 279 11.32 -7.31 -24.61
CA PRO A 279 10.85 -6.73 -25.85
C PRO A 279 12.06 -6.29 -26.69
N ARG A 280 12.07 -6.74 -27.95
CA ARG A 280 13.05 -6.34 -28.95
C ARG A 280 13.09 -4.80 -29.01
N PRO A 281 14.26 -4.16 -28.93
CA PRO A 281 14.34 -2.72 -29.11
C PRO A 281 13.80 -2.35 -30.51
N PRO A 282 13.05 -1.25 -30.65
CA PRO A 282 12.60 -0.79 -31.96
C PRO A 282 13.84 -0.51 -32.83
N THR A 283 13.87 -1.14 -34.00
CA THR A 283 14.86 -0.85 -35.04
C THR A 283 14.68 0.60 -35.49
N THR A 284 15.64 1.46 -35.15
CA THR A 284 15.81 2.78 -35.76
C THR A 284 16.17 2.60 -37.24
N PRO A 285 15.44 3.18 -38.20
CA PRO A 285 15.91 3.26 -39.57
C PRO A 285 17.09 4.24 -39.64
N SER A 286 18.24 3.77 -40.13
CA SER A 286 19.35 4.66 -40.51
C SER A 286 19.01 5.36 -41.82
N THR A 287 18.79 6.67 -41.78
CA THR A 287 18.88 7.54 -42.95
C THR A 287 20.36 7.89 -43.17
N GLY A 288 20.97 7.27 -44.18
CA GLY A 288 22.22 7.73 -44.80
C GLY A 288 21.94 8.76 -45.91
N PRO A 289 22.98 9.49 -46.37
CA PRO A 289 22.85 10.87 -46.85
C PRO A 289 22.43 11.00 -48.33
N SER A 290 21.87 12.18 -48.62
CA SER A 290 21.57 12.69 -49.97
C SER A 290 22.79 12.74 -50.89
N PRO A 291 22.59 12.58 -52.20
CA PRO A 291 23.14 13.46 -53.22
C PRO A 291 22.19 14.62 -53.57
#